data_AF-A0A6I3CCG1-F1
#
_entry.id   AF-A0A6I3CCG1-F1
#
_cell.length_a   1.000
_cell.length_b   1.000
_cell.length_c   1.000
_cell.angle_alpha   90.00
_cell.angle_beta   90.00
_cell.angle_gamma   90.00
#
_symmetry.space_group_name_H-M   'P 1'
#
loop_
_entity.id
_entity.type
_entity.pdbx_description
1 polymer ?
#
loop_
_entity_poly.entity_id
_entity_poly.type
_entity_poly.pdbx_seq_one_letter_code
_entity_poly.pdbx_strand_id
1 'polypeptide(L)' 'MALRESHIDQIRRGSFDVLVIGGGINGAVSAASLAGRGASVALIDRGDFASFTSQESSNL' A
#
# COMPACT_ATOMS: atom_id res chain seq x y z
N MET A 1 4.24 16.44 -2.61
CA MET A 1 5.50 15.82 -2.14
C MET A 1 5.57 15.68 -0.62
N ALA A 2 5.14 16.67 0.17
CA ALA A 2 5.16 16.61 1.64
C ALA A 2 4.51 15.35 2.27
N LEU A 3 3.39 14.86 1.71
CA LEU A 3 2.70 13.66 2.23
C LEU A 3 3.53 12.37 2.08
N ARG A 4 4.32 12.25 1.00
CA ARG A 4 5.18 11.08 0.80
C ARG A 4 6.30 11.06 1.82
N GLU A 5 6.92 12.21 2.06
CA GLU A 5 7.98 12.36 3.06
C GLU A 5 7.46 12.03 4.46
N SER A 6 6.29 12.55 4.85
CA SER A 6 5.67 12.24 6.15
C SER A 6 5.35 10.75 6.30
N HIS A 7 4.84 10.09 5.26
CA HIS A 7 4.57 8.64 5.29
C HIS A 7 5.84 7.80 5.40
N ILE A 8 6.91 8.17 4.67
CA ILE A 8 8.22 7.50 4.80
C ILE A 8 8.74 7.62 6.23
N ASP A 9 8.61 8.81 6.81
CA ASP A 9 9.01 9.10 8.17
C ASP A 9 8.21 8.30 9.21
N GLN A 10 6.89 8.19 9.02
CA GLN A 10 6.03 7.33 9.85
C GLN A 10 6.42 5.86 9.73
N ILE A 11 6.69 5.37 8.51
CA ILE A 11 7.12 3.98 8.28
C ILE A 11 8.45 3.68 8.96
N ARG A 12 9.40 4.63 8.94
CA ARG A 12 10.72 4.47 9.57
C ARG A 12 10.68 4.48 11.10
N ARG A 13 9.73 5.22 11.69
CA ARG A 13 9.66 5.45 13.14
C ARG A 13 8.58 4.65 13.85
N GLY A 14 7.60 4.14 13.11
CA GLY A 14 6.44 3.43 13.63
C GLY A 14 6.60 1.91 13.60
N SER A 15 5.66 1.24 14.26
CA SER A 15 5.42 -0.19 14.09
C SER A 15 4.04 -0.38 13.48
N PHE A 16 3.92 -1.38 12.63
CA PHE A 16 2.67 -1.75 11.96
C PHE A 16 2.42 -3.22 12.23
N ASP A 17 1.15 -3.60 12.38
CA ASP A 17 0.75 -5.00 12.52
C ASP A 17 1.05 -5.77 11.22
N VAL A 18 0.95 -5.09 10.07
CA VAL A 18 1.20 -5.69 8.75
C VAL A 18 1.95 -4.73 7.81
N LEU A 19 2.93 -5.28 7.09
CA LEU A 19 3.58 -4.63 5.95
C LEU A 19 3.20 -5.36 4.65
N VAL A 20 2.56 -4.65 3.72
CA VAL A 20 2.20 -5.14 2.38
C VAL A 20 3.17 -4.57 1.35
N ILE A 21 3.77 -5.44 0.54
CA ILE A 21 4.72 -5.07 -0.53
C ILE A 21 4.05 -5.26 -1.88
N GLY A 22 3.94 -4.19 -2.65
CA GLY A 22 3.27 -4.12 -3.94
C GLY A 22 1.87 -3.51 -3.84
N GLY A 23 1.67 -2.38 -4.52
CA GLY A 23 0.45 -1.59 -4.57
C GLY A 23 -0.42 -1.86 -5.80
N GLY A 24 -0.35 -3.08 -6.34
CA GLY A 24 -1.34 -3.59 -7.29
C GLY A 24 -2.66 -3.98 -6.61
N ILE A 25 -3.63 -4.50 -7.36
CA ILE A 25 -4.98 -4.80 -6.86
C ILE A 25 -4.98 -5.71 -5.63
N ASN A 26 -4.15 -6.77 -5.63
CA ASN A 26 -4.06 -7.69 -4.50
C ASN A 26 -3.54 -7.00 -3.23
N GLY A 27 -2.45 -6.22 -3.34
CA GLY A 27 -1.89 -5.52 -2.20
C GLY A 27 -2.82 -4.43 -1.66
N ALA A 28 -3.49 -3.70 -2.54
CA ALA A 28 -4.47 -2.69 -2.16
C ALA A 28 -5.65 -3.30 -1.39
N VAL A 29 -6.23 -4.40 -1.90
CA VAL A 29 -7.36 -5.09 -1.24
C VAL A 29 -6.93 -5.72 0.08
N SER A 30 -5.75 -6.37 0.14
CA SER A 30 -5.22 -6.90 1.39
C SER A 30 -5.03 -5.80 2.44
N ALA A 31 -4.40 -4.68 2.06
CA ALA A 31 -4.19 -3.56 2.98
C ALA A 31 -5.51 -2.96 3.48
N ALA A 32 -6.47 -2.72 2.57
CA ALA A 32 -7.78 -2.17 2.92
C ALA A 32 -8.59 -3.11 3.82
N SER A 33 -8.59 -4.41 3.55
CA SER A 33 -9.30 -5.42 4.35
C SER A 33 -8.76 -5.50 5.79
N LEU A 34 -7.44 -5.49 5.94
CA LEU A 34 -6.78 -5.53 7.25
C LEU A 34 -6.97 -4.22 8.01
N ALA A 35 -6.79 -3.07 7.36
CA ALA A 35 -7.02 -1.76 7.95
C ALA A 35 -8.49 -1.59 8.40
N GLY A 36 -9.44 -2.04 7.58
CA GLY A 36 -10.87 -2.04 7.92
C GLY A 36 -11.23 -2.93 9.12
N ARG A 37 -10.36 -3.88 9.47
CA ARG A 37 -10.47 -4.72 10.67
C ARG A 37 -9.67 -4.18 11.87
N GLY A 38 -9.10 -2.99 11.75
CA GLY A 38 -8.40 -2.29 12.83
C GLY A 38 -6.90 -2.55 12.91
N ALA A 39 -6.31 -3.29 11.97
CA ALA A 39 -4.86 -3.44 11.91
C ALA A 39 -4.21 -2.13 11.44
N SER A 40 -3.08 -1.77 12.03
CA SER A 40 -2.18 -0.77 11.49
C SER A 40 -1.41 -1.39 10.31
N VAL A 41 -1.59 -0.84 9.11
CA VAL A 41 -1.02 -1.41 7.87
C VAL A 41 -0.15 -0.39 7.14
N ALA A 42 1.06 -0.80 6.76
CA ALA A 42 1.90 -0.08 5.81
C ALA A 42 1.83 -0.76 4.43
N LEU A 43 1.57 0.01 3.37
CA LEU A 43 1.61 -0.45 1.98
C LEU A 43 2.71 0.30 1.23
N ILE A 44 3.61 -0.43 0.57
CA ILE A 44 4.72 0.16 -0.18
C ILE A 44 4.71 -0.38 -1.61
N ASP A 45 4.73 0.53 -2.58
CA ASP A 45 5.01 0.22 -3.99
C ASP A 45 6.34 0.84 -4.43
N ARG A 46 7.05 0.18 -5.36
CA ARG A 46 8.32 0.65 -5.91
C ARG A 46 8.12 1.81 -6.90
N GLY A 47 7.05 1.74 -7.71
CA GLY A 47 6.71 2.70 -8.75
C GLY A 47 5.52 3.54 -8.33
N ASP A 48 4.45 3.46 -9.12
CA ASP A 48 3.16 4.08 -8.82
C ASP A 48 2.10 3.01 -8.51
N PHE A 49 1.06 3.40 -7.77
CA PHE A 49 -0.01 2.47 -7.45
C PHE A 49 -0.66 1.93 -8.72
N ALA A 50 -0.96 0.62 -8.73
CA ALA A 50 -1.49 -0.12 -9.87
C ALA A 50 -0.63 -0.19 -11.15
N SER A 51 0.57 0.39 -11.21
CA SER A 51 1.37 0.64 -12.44
C SER A 51 1.92 -0.55 -13.24
N PHE A 52 1.45 -1.77 -13.02
CA PHE A 52 1.84 -2.99 -13.76
C PHE A 52 0.59 -3.75 -14.22
N THR A 53 0.52 -5.07 -14.04
CA THR A 53 -0.60 -5.93 -14.44
C THR A 53 -1.97 -5.42 -13.95
N SER A 54 -2.01 -4.68 -12.84
CA SER A 54 -3.26 -4.09 -12.33
C SER A 54 -3.80 -2.92 -13.16
N GLN A 55 -2.96 -2.27 -13.97
CA GLN A 55 -3.36 -1.26 -14.95
C GLN A 55 -3.47 -1.86 -16.36
N GLU A 56 -2.64 -2.87 -16.67
CA GLU A 56 -2.59 -3.55 -17.96
C GLU A 56 -3.57 -4.73 -18.05
N SER A 57 -4.85 -4.48 -17.76
CA SER A 57 -5.92 -5.48 -17.80
C SER A 57 -6.92 -5.19 -18.92
N SER A 58 -7.77 -6.16 -19.26
CA SER A 58 -8.90 -5.94 -20.19
C SER A 58 -9.96 -4.98 -19.61
N ASN A 59 -9.88 -4.65 -18.31
CA ASN A 59 -10.81 -3.81 -17.56
C ASN A 59 -12.27 -4.29 -17.67
N LEU A 60 -12.46 -5.62 -17.69
CA LEU A 60 -13.74 -6.32 -17.73
C LEU A 60 -14.14 -6.84 -16.35
#